data_AF-A0A1I8J9U5-F1
#
_entry.id   AF-A0A1I8J9U5-F1
#
_cell.length_a   1.000
_cell.length_b   1.000
_cell.length_c   1.000
_cell.angle_alpha   90.00
_cell.angle_beta   90.00
_cell.angle_gamma   90.00
#
_symmetry.space_group_name_H-M   'P 1'
#
loop_
_entity.id
_entity.type
_entity.pdbx_description
1 polymer ?
#
loop_
_entity_poly.entity_id
_entity_poly.type
_entity_poly.pdbx_seq_one_letter_code
_entity_poly.pdbx_strand_id
1 'polypeptide(L)'
;MLSCCWQHLRPHHRLVPIAMASVAWQQPAHQRSFCSAPTAQASVIFDAGLPRFRLPLPGWNGVPCQFTLKPLTDTVGNLVACVRKEDRGLEMVAFYTKDGFRVASSDPIESLLRSDGFQVQLNEQRYQVAVPAALADSDQMQPQQLDDVRNSIAQLYTGLGVRDFQEAKGRQLSDRLAELRQQIQPLEEVRLQLANKASQQTRVLTWLGLSFMGLQFGFLARLTWWEYSWDIMEPVIYFVGYGTLMVAYAYYVITKQEYTFPQVWDREYLKKFYSDAEKQKFDVEQYNMLREQISQLETEARRLKDPLILSVEARGCAEAEAAVSYAPGNCPLVLTCPHDGSLRPADMPDRDPQQPGVVTCNDDLVAPLTRRVHQLLTDRYGLEAFLIVNNVDRLKVNMNRSEARACQPGAAASVTAYRAYHGRVRAALEAASRLAAAADDNEGVGGGHPLLLDFHGQDHPEQWLELGYGIKASLLDSGHYTAQQCTLKCLCSRSGQSPSELISGPHSLGAYLESRSVPVVPSARRPSPGPGANYYSGAYTVHHYSSTKADCIQLENPDYVRSKQCGTVSDEYCGMLADSLMDFACYHGYVRSAGNKLQL
;
A
#
# COMPACT_ATOMS: atom_id res chain seq x y z
N MET A 1 4.39 40.43 40.58
CA MET A 1 3.85 41.63 41.25
C MET A 1 4.47 42.83 40.54
N LEU A 2 3.71 43.44 39.63
CA LEU A 2 3.09 44.77 39.81
C LEU A 2 4.18 45.87 39.74
N SER A 3 4.12 46.88 38.88
CA SER A 3 2.93 47.66 38.55
C SER A 3 3.19 48.60 37.36
N CYS A 4 2.16 48.71 36.50
CA CYS A 4 1.56 49.90 35.87
C CYS A 4 2.44 51.00 35.24
N CYS A 5 2.30 51.37 33.96
CA CYS A 5 1.12 51.80 33.16
C CYS A 5 0.84 53.32 33.26
N TRP A 6 0.25 53.85 32.18
CA TRP A 6 -0.25 55.21 31.88
C TRP A 6 0.67 56.06 30.98
N GLN A 7 0.37 56.19 29.69
CA GLN A 7 -0.71 56.95 29.02
C GLN A 7 -0.46 58.47 28.95
N HIS A 8 -0.55 58.92 27.69
CA HIS A 8 -1.26 60.11 27.22
C HIS A 8 -0.52 61.46 26.99
N LEU A 9 -0.87 62.01 25.82
CA LEU A 9 -1.17 63.41 25.48
C LEU A 9 -0.06 64.29 24.86
N ARG A 10 -0.36 64.71 23.60
CA ARG A 10 0.14 65.94 22.92
C ARG A 10 -0.09 67.17 23.82
N PRO A 11 0.60 68.32 23.63
CA PRO A 11 0.21 69.38 22.66
C PRO A 11 1.44 70.15 22.08
N HIS A 12 1.40 71.01 21.06
CA HIS A 12 0.84 72.36 21.06
C HIS A 12 0.87 73.00 19.65
N HIS A 13 -0.14 73.84 19.44
CA HIS A 13 -0.38 74.79 18.35
C HIS A 13 0.57 76.00 18.35
N ARG A 14 0.69 76.70 17.21
CA ARG A 14 0.31 78.12 16.97
C ARG A 14 0.28 78.40 15.45
N LEU A 15 -0.90 78.65 14.86
CA LEU A 15 -1.54 79.96 14.53
C LEU A 15 -0.80 80.73 13.41
N VAL A 16 -1.37 81.34 12.34
CA VAL A 16 -2.74 81.60 11.80
C VAL A 16 -2.52 82.28 10.40
N PRO A 17 -3.54 82.40 9.52
CA PRO A 17 -3.43 82.53 8.06
C PRO A 17 -3.59 83.96 7.54
N ILE A 18 -3.32 84.17 6.24
CA ILE A 18 -3.91 85.24 5.42
C ILE A 18 -4.38 84.63 4.10
N ALA A 19 -5.66 84.86 3.79
CA ALA A 19 -6.36 84.39 2.60
C ALA A 19 -6.57 85.55 1.60
N MET A 20 -7.17 85.18 0.46
CA MET A 20 -7.70 85.99 -0.67
C MET A 20 -6.67 86.17 -1.80
N ALA A 21 -6.64 85.26 -2.77
CA ALA A 21 -7.54 85.19 -3.95
C ALA A 21 -7.30 86.34 -4.94
N SER A 22 -6.99 86.00 -6.20
CA SER A 22 -7.80 86.40 -7.36
C SER A 22 -7.06 86.16 -8.68
N VAL A 23 -7.73 85.35 -9.51
CA VAL A 23 -7.91 85.51 -10.97
C VAL A 23 -6.67 85.45 -11.87
N ALA A 24 -6.63 84.33 -12.58
CA ALA A 24 -5.78 84.05 -13.73
C ALA A 24 -6.04 84.98 -14.91
N TRP A 25 -4.98 85.34 -15.65
CA TRP A 25 -4.96 85.34 -17.12
C TRP A 25 -3.53 85.00 -17.60
N GLN A 26 -3.50 84.06 -18.55
CA GLN A 26 -2.38 83.49 -19.32
C GLN A 26 -1.52 84.57 -20.03
N GLN A 27 -0.23 84.44 -20.41
CA GLN A 27 0.68 83.38 -20.89
C GLN A 27 2.09 84.09 -21.03
N PRO A 28 3.18 83.52 -21.60
CA PRO A 28 3.69 82.15 -21.68
C PRO A 28 5.20 82.07 -21.28
N ALA A 29 5.82 80.91 -21.58
CA ALA A 29 7.25 80.62 -21.65
C ALA A 29 7.94 80.20 -20.34
N HIS A 30 7.93 78.90 -20.09
CA HIS A 30 8.97 78.26 -19.27
C HIS A 30 9.74 77.23 -20.09
N GLN A 31 10.99 77.58 -20.32
CA GLN A 31 12.09 76.67 -20.59
C GLN A 31 12.53 76.02 -19.27
N ARG A 32 12.93 74.75 -19.40
CA ARG A 32 13.79 73.91 -18.53
C ARG A 32 13.14 73.02 -17.46
N SER A 33 13.40 71.74 -17.74
CA SER A 33 13.99 70.73 -16.84
C SER A 33 13.05 69.83 -16.04
N PHE A 34 12.85 68.64 -16.63
CA PHE A 34 12.96 67.31 -16.03
C PHE A 34 12.67 67.15 -14.54
N CYS A 35 11.51 66.54 -14.26
CA CYS A 35 11.38 65.38 -13.39
C CYS A 35 10.14 64.60 -13.86
N SER A 36 10.34 63.51 -14.62
CA SER A 36 9.25 62.60 -15.01
C SER A 36 8.98 61.58 -13.90
N ALA A 37 7.69 61.29 -13.71
CA ALA A 37 7.11 60.40 -12.70
C ALA A 37 7.43 58.88 -12.95
N PRO A 38 6.98 57.94 -12.09
CA PRO A 38 7.69 56.72 -11.69
C PRO A 38 7.85 55.66 -12.80
N THR A 39 9.03 55.06 -12.86
CA THR A 39 9.44 54.00 -13.79
C THR A 39 8.69 52.70 -13.51
N ALA A 40 7.87 52.22 -14.45
CA ALA A 40 7.23 50.91 -14.36
C ALA A 40 8.28 49.79 -14.47
N GLN A 41 8.52 49.04 -13.39
CA GLN A 41 9.50 47.93 -13.35
C GLN A 41 8.80 46.58 -13.53
N ALA A 42 9.28 45.76 -14.46
CA ALA A 42 8.88 44.36 -14.59
C ALA A 42 9.46 43.55 -13.42
N SER A 43 8.67 42.67 -12.81
CA SER A 43 9.08 41.88 -11.64
C SER A 43 8.44 40.50 -11.62
N VAL A 44 9.06 39.56 -10.90
CA VAL A 44 8.46 38.26 -10.58
C VAL A 44 8.23 38.20 -9.09
N ILE A 45 7.03 37.79 -8.70
CA ILE A 45 6.69 37.49 -7.30
C ILE A 45 6.27 36.03 -7.18
N PHE A 46 6.47 35.44 -6.01
CA PHE A 46 5.95 34.12 -5.69
C PHE A 46 4.81 34.27 -4.70
N ASP A 47 3.66 33.74 -5.05
CA ASP A 47 2.48 33.71 -4.19
C ASP A 47 1.88 32.31 -4.23
N ALA A 48 1.75 31.69 -3.05
CA ALA A 48 1.36 30.29 -2.87
C ALA A 48 2.21 29.28 -3.68
N GLY A 49 3.52 29.53 -3.81
CA GLY A 49 4.45 28.62 -4.51
C GLY A 49 4.43 28.67 -6.04
N LEU A 50 3.66 29.59 -6.64
CA LEU A 50 3.62 29.79 -8.10
C LEU A 50 4.26 31.14 -8.50
N PRO A 51 5.07 31.17 -9.57
CA PRO A 51 5.60 32.42 -10.12
C PRO A 51 4.50 33.25 -10.76
N ARG A 52 4.47 34.52 -10.41
CA ARG A 52 3.62 35.53 -11.06
C ARG A 52 4.47 36.63 -11.66
N PHE A 53 4.44 36.71 -12.99
CA PHE A 53 5.17 37.69 -13.78
C PHE A 53 4.35 38.96 -13.89
N ARG A 54 4.88 40.08 -13.39
CA ARG A 54 4.30 41.42 -13.52
C ARG A 54 5.02 42.16 -14.63
N LEU A 55 4.36 42.32 -15.77
CA LEU A 55 4.93 42.94 -16.97
C LEU A 55 4.16 44.22 -17.31
N PRO A 56 4.82 45.38 -17.47
CA PRO A 56 4.16 46.61 -17.92
C PRO A 56 3.82 46.50 -19.40
N LEU A 57 2.53 46.37 -19.72
CA LEU A 57 2.09 46.23 -21.11
C LEU A 57 1.97 47.60 -21.78
N PRO A 58 2.60 47.83 -22.96
CA PRO A 58 2.55 49.11 -23.67
C PRO A 58 1.13 49.57 -24.05
N GLY A 59 0.24 48.65 -24.43
CA GLY A 59 -1.14 48.95 -24.82
C GLY A 59 -2.01 49.51 -23.69
N TRP A 60 -1.56 49.40 -22.43
CA TRP A 60 -2.27 49.83 -21.23
C TRP A 60 -1.54 50.95 -20.49
N ASN A 61 -0.83 51.84 -21.19
CA ASN A 61 -0.06 52.97 -20.63
C ASN A 61 0.95 52.55 -19.54
N GLY A 62 1.52 51.34 -19.63
CA GLY A 62 2.52 50.86 -18.68
C GLY A 62 1.96 50.32 -17.36
N VAL A 63 0.65 50.09 -17.26
CA VAL A 63 0.06 49.37 -16.11
C VAL A 63 0.58 47.93 -16.10
N PRO A 64 1.14 47.44 -14.97
CA PRO A 64 1.65 46.07 -14.89
C PRO A 64 0.53 45.05 -14.90
N CYS A 65 0.55 44.14 -15.87
CA CYS A 65 -0.33 42.97 -15.92
C CYS A 65 0.37 41.76 -15.30
N GLN A 66 -0.40 40.91 -14.61
CA GLN A 66 0.11 39.78 -13.85
C GLN A 66 -0.23 38.45 -14.53
N PHE A 67 0.78 37.65 -14.84
CA PHE A 67 0.65 36.32 -15.44
C PHE A 67 1.11 35.24 -14.46
N THR A 68 0.25 34.28 -14.14
CA THR A 68 0.59 33.15 -13.25
C THR A 68 0.88 31.91 -14.09
N LEU A 69 2.01 31.25 -13.84
CA LEU A 69 2.47 30.09 -14.62
C LEU A 69 2.90 28.94 -13.72
N LYS A 70 2.89 27.73 -14.26
CA LYS A 70 3.37 26.50 -13.62
C LYS A 70 4.81 26.21 -14.07
N PRO A 71 5.83 26.28 -13.19
CA PRO A 71 7.24 26.17 -13.58
C PRO A 71 7.63 24.93 -14.40
N LEU A 72 7.00 23.79 -14.09
CA LEU A 72 7.32 22.48 -14.67
C LEU A 72 6.54 22.13 -15.93
N THR A 73 5.33 22.68 -16.09
CA THR A 73 4.43 22.31 -17.21
C THR A 73 4.33 23.41 -18.26
N ASP A 74 4.48 24.67 -17.85
CA ASP A 74 4.42 25.80 -18.77
C ASP A 74 5.80 26.14 -19.32
N THR A 75 5.83 26.52 -20.58
CA THR A 75 7.03 26.97 -21.29
C THR A 75 7.05 28.47 -21.48
N VAL A 76 8.20 29.02 -21.84
CA VAL A 76 8.35 30.43 -22.24
C VAL A 76 7.40 30.77 -23.40
N GLY A 77 7.14 29.82 -24.31
CA GLY A 77 6.16 29.97 -25.39
C GLY A 77 4.74 30.20 -24.88
N ASN A 78 4.33 29.50 -23.81
CA ASN A 78 3.02 29.71 -23.18
C ASN A 78 2.92 31.12 -22.59
N LEU A 79 3.97 31.60 -21.91
CA LEU A 79 4.04 32.96 -21.40
C LEU A 79 3.93 34.01 -22.51
N VAL A 80 4.71 33.84 -23.59
CA VAL A 80 4.66 34.72 -24.77
C VAL A 80 3.25 34.75 -25.37
N ALA A 81 2.59 33.60 -25.47
CA ALA A 81 1.22 33.50 -25.98
C ALA A 81 0.21 34.22 -25.07
N CYS A 82 0.33 34.07 -23.74
CA CYS A 82 -0.50 34.78 -22.77
C CYS A 82 -0.32 36.30 -22.88
N VAL A 83 0.92 36.78 -22.98
CA VAL A 83 1.24 38.21 -23.09
C VAL A 83 0.67 38.80 -24.39
N ARG A 84 0.87 38.13 -25.53
CA ARG A 84 0.33 38.56 -26.83
C ARG A 84 -1.19 38.52 -26.91
N LYS A 85 -1.82 37.59 -26.17
CA LYS A 85 -3.28 37.50 -26.10
C LYS A 85 -3.87 38.70 -25.34
N GLU A 86 -3.18 39.15 -24.30
CA GLU A 86 -3.62 40.26 -23.43
C GLU A 86 -3.36 41.63 -24.06
N ASP A 87 -2.25 41.80 -24.77
CA ASP A 87 -1.94 43.01 -25.54
C ASP A 87 -1.63 42.66 -27.00
N ARG A 88 -2.65 42.86 -27.85
CA ARG A 88 -2.57 42.61 -29.29
C ARG A 88 -1.68 43.61 -30.04
N GLY A 89 -1.27 44.72 -29.39
CA GLY A 89 -0.35 45.71 -29.94
C GLY A 89 1.14 45.33 -29.81
N LEU A 90 1.44 44.17 -29.21
CA LEU A 90 2.80 43.66 -29.09
C LEU A 90 3.22 42.86 -30.33
N GLU A 91 4.15 43.40 -31.10
CA GLU A 91 4.75 42.71 -32.25
C GLU A 91 5.84 41.74 -31.80
N MET A 92 6.71 42.18 -30.89
CA MET A 92 7.85 41.41 -30.42
C MET A 92 7.81 41.18 -28.91
N VAL A 93 7.80 39.91 -28.52
CA VAL A 93 7.97 39.47 -27.12
C VAL A 93 9.06 38.42 -27.11
N ALA A 94 10.14 38.69 -26.40
CA ALA A 94 11.26 37.76 -26.27
C ALA A 94 11.89 37.82 -24.88
N PHE A 95 12.36 36.68 -24.42
CA PHE A 95 13.06 36.53 -23.15
C PHE A 95 14.53 36.26 -23.44
N TYR A 96 15.41 36.90 -22.67
CA TYR A 96 16.85 36.75 -22.78
C TYR A 96 17.44 36.44 -21.41
N THR A 97 18.52 35.67 -21.38
CA THR A 97 19.32 35.46 -20.18
C THR A 97 20.02 36.76 -19.77
N LYS A 98 20.58 36.79 -18.54
CA LYS A 98 21.42 37.90 -18.07
C LYS A 98 22.55 38.25 -19.03
N ASP A 99 23.10 37.25 -19.72
CA ASP A 99 24.19 37.38 -20.69
C ASP A 99 23.72 37.81 -22.08
N GLY A 100 22.41 37.98 -22.29
CA GLY A 100 21.82 38.47 -23.55
C GLY A 100 21.51 37.39 -24.59
N PHE A 101 21.56 36.10 -24.23
CA PHE A 101 21.15 35.01 -25.12
C PHE A 101 19.63 34.86 -25.13
N ARG A 102 19.05 34.65 -26.31
CA ARG A 102 17.60 34.46 -26.45
C ARG A 102 17.19 33.07 -25.95
N VAL A 103 16.18 33.02 -25.09
CA VAL A 103 15.61 31.78 -24.55
C VAL A 103 14.60 31.20 -25.54
N ALA A 104 14.59 29.87 -25.71
CA ALA A 104 13.72 29.21 -26.68
C ALA A 104 12.28 29.13 -26.17
N SER A 105 11.31 29.14 -27.09
CA SER A 105 9.89 29.03 -26.73
C SER A 105 9.53 27.68 -26.09
N SER A 106 10.32 26.64 -26.31
CA SER A 106 10.15 25.31 -25.71
C SER A 106 10.74 25.18 -24.31
N ASP A 107 11.54 26.16 -23.86
CA ASP A 107 12.20 26.07 -22.56
C ASP A 107 11.18 26.19 -21.42
N PRO A 108 11.30 25.37 -20.36
CA PRO A 108 10.41 25.42 -19.22
C PRO A 108 10.63 26.72 -18.44
N ILE A 109 9.57 27.23 -17.82
CA ILE A 109 9.62 28.46 -17.01
C ILE A 109 10.60 28.32 -15.83
N GLU A 110 10.74 27.11 -15.28
CA GLU A 110 11.74 26.81 -14.24
C GLU A 110 13.17 27.19 -14.67
N SER A 111 13.56 26.90 -15.92
CA SER A 111 14.91 27.22 -16.42
C SER A 111 15.17 28.74 -16.45
N LEU A 112 14.13 29.54 -16.68
CA LEU A 112 14.21 30.99 -16.66
C LEU A 112 14.37 31.53 -15.23
N LEU A 113 13.68 30.90 -14.28
CA LEU A 113 13.66 31.28 -12.86
C LEU A 113 14.90 30.83 -12.09
N ARG A 114 15.64 29.83 -12.59
CA ARG A 114 16.91 29.37 -11.99
C ARG A 114 18.06 30.36 -12.16
N SER A 115 17.95 31.28 -13.13
CA SER A 115 18.94 32.32 -13.33
C SER A 115 18.74 33.48 -12.34
N ASP A 116 19.84 34.10 -11.89
CA ASP A 116 19.83 35.27 -10.97
C ASP A 116 19.14 36.53 -11.54
N GLY A 117 18.59 36.43 -12.76
CA GLY A 117 17.84 37.47 -13.44
C GLY A 117 17.80 37.23 -14.95
N PHE A 118 16.77 37.77 -15.59
CA PHE A 118 16.57 37.69 -17.04
C PHE A 118 16.06 39.02 -17.60
N GLN A 119 16.11 39.16 -18.92
CA GLN A 119 15.61 40.35 -19.61
C GLN A 119 14.36 40.00 -20.42
N VAL A 120 13.36 40.88 -20.37
CA VAL A 120 12.14 40.76 -21.19
C VAL A 120 12.13 41.92 -22.17
N GLN A 121 12.06 41.60 -23.46
CA GLN A 121 11.84 42.58 -24.51
C GLN A 121 10.37 42.61 -24.88
N LEU A 122 9.74 43.77 -24.72
CA LEU A 122 8.40 44.09 -25.21
C LEU A 122 8.55 45.19 -26.26
N ASN A 123 8.36 44.86 -27.53
CA ASN A 123 8.65 45.73 -28.68
C ASN A 123 10.09 46.29 -28.63
N GLU A 124 10.26 47.60 -28.59
CA GLU A 124 11.58 48.27 -28.52
C GLU A 124 12.11 48.43 -27.09
N GLN A 125 11.30 48.13 -26.05
CA GLN A 125 11.70 48.29 -24.66
C GLN A 125 12.20 46.98 -24.05
N ARG A 126 13.30 47.07 -23.30
CA ARG A 126 13.86 45.94 -22.54
C ARG A 126 13.76 46.21 -21.04
N TYR A 127 13.17 45.28 -20.32
CA TYR A 127 13.05 45.31 -18.87
C TYR A 127 13.96 44.26 -18.25
N GLN A 128 14.73 44.65 -17.24
CA GLN A 128 15.48 43.72 -16.41
C GLN A 128 14.57 43.22 -15.29
N VAL A 129 14.49 41.90 -15.14
CA VAL A 129 13.64 41.24 -14.16
C VAL A 129 14.56 40.49 -13.19
N ALA A 130 14.59 40.96 -11.95
CA ALA A 130 15.29 40.27 -10.87
C ALA A 130 14.39 39.15 -10.32
N VAL A 131 14.96 37.96 -10.14
CA VAL A 131 14.28 36.84 -9.49
C VAL A 131 14.57 36.92 -7.98
N PRO A 132 13.54 36.88 -7.10
CA PRO A 132 13.77 36.90 -5.65
C PRO A 132 14.63 35.71 -5.18
N ALA A 133 15.69 35.99 -4.41
CA ALA A 133 16.65 34.99 -3.90
C ALA A 133 16.04 33.92 -2.97
N ALA A 134 14.78 34.07 -2.53
CA ALA A 134 14.09 33.12 -1.64
C ALA A 134 13.87 31.71 -2.24
N LEU A 135 14.20 31.48 -3.51
CA LEU A 135 14.20 30.16 -4.17
C LEU A 135 15.59 29.58 -4.42
N ALA A 136 16.66 30.38 -4.25
CA ALA A 136 18.01 29.88 -4.37
C ALA A 136 18.46 29.09 -3.12
N ASP A 137 17.82 29.35 -1.98
CA ASP A 137 18.18 28.77 -0.67
C ASP A 137 17.41 27.49 -0.29
N SER A 138 16.39 27.08 -1.06
CA SER A 138 15.61 25.87 -0.74
C SER A 138 16.22 24.55 -1.22
N ASP A 139 17.26 24.57 -2.05
CA ASP A 139 18.01 23.38 -2.49
C ASP A 139 19.44 23.39 -1.94
N GLN A 140 19.61 22.98 -0.68
CA GLN A 140 20.93 22.62 -0.12
C GLN A 140 21.44 21.25 -0.63
N MET A 141 21.15 20.88 -1.88
CA MET A 141 21.74 19.72 -2.54
C MET A 141 22.36 20.16 -3.87
N GLN A 142 23.63 19.83 -4.08
CA GLN A 142 24.45 20.33 -5.18
C GLN A 142 23.80 20.02 -6.55
N PRO A 143 23.35 21.03 -7.33
CA PRO A 143 22.64 20.83 -8.59
C PRO A 143 23.39 19.97 -9.61
N GLN A 144 24.73 20.00 -9.56
CA GLN A 144 25.60 19.24 -10.44
C GLN A 144 25.48 17.72 -10.27
N GLN A 145 25.23 17.23 -9.05
CA GLN A 145 25.17 15.78 -8.79
C GLN A 145 23.89 15.14 -9.36
N LEU A 146 22.77 15.86 -9.39
CA LEU A 146 21.49 15.36 -9.91
C LEU A 146 21.48 15.31 -11.44
N ASP A 147 22.12 16.28 -12.11
CA ASP A 147 22.24 16.29 -13.57
C ASP A 147 23.16 15.17 -14.06
N ASP A 148 24.24 14.86 -13.33
CA ASP A 148 25.14 13.74 -13.63
C ASP A 148 24.45 12.38 -13.46
N VAL A 149 23.63 12.22 -12.41
CA VAL A 149 22.80 11.02 -12.20
C VAL A 149 21.78 10.87 -13.33
N ARG A 150 21.11 11.95 -13.73
CA ARG A 150 20.13 11.93 -14.82
C ARG A 150 20.75 11.55 -16.16
N ASN A 151 21.93 12.07 -16.46
CA ASN A 151 22.67 11.74 -17.68
C ASN A 151 23.17 10.29 -17.66
N SER A 152 23.60 9.79 -16.51
CA SER A 152 24.01 8.38 -16.33
C SER A 152 22.83 7.43 -16.52
N ILE A 153 21.66 7.75 -15.96
CA ILE A 153 20.43 6.97 -16.15
C ILE A 153 20.03 6.97 -17.62
N ALA A 154 20.04 8.10 -18.31
CA ALA A 154 19.71 8.18 -19.73
C ALA A 154 20.67 7.35 -20.61
N GLN A 155 21.97 7.36 -20.29
CA GLN A 155 22.97 6.53 -20.97
C GLN A 155 22.73 5.04 -20.69
N LEU A 156 22.39 4.65 -19.46
CA LEU A 156 22.05 3.26 -19.12
C LEU A 156 20.77 2.79 -19.81
N TYR A 157 19.71 3.61 -19.83
CA TYR A 157 18.46 3.30 -20.54
C TYR A 157 18.68 3.06 -22.03
N THR A 158 19.61 3.82 -22.63
CA THR A 158 19.97 3.69 -24.04
C THR A 158 20.91 2.50 -24.29
N GLY A 159 21.90 2.29 -23.42
CA GLY A 159 22.86 1.19 -23.52
C GLY A 159 22.29 -0.19 -23.22
N LEU A 160 21.25 -0.28 -22.37
CA LEU A 160 20.54 -1.52 -22.05
C LEU A 160 19.43 -1.86 -23.06
N GLY A 161 19.16 -0.99 -24.05
CA GLY A 161 18.15 -1.25 -25.08
C GLY A 161 16.75 -1.53 -24.51
N VAL A 162 16.38 -0.85 -23.41
CA VAL A 162 15.14 -1.15 -22.65
C VAL A 162 13.89 -1.12 -23.53
N ARG A 163 13.85 -0.23 -24.53
CA ARG A 163 12.75 -0.13 -25.50
C ARG A 163 12.66 -1.37 -26.39
N ASP A 164 13.78 -1.84 -26.91
CA ASP A 164 13.82 -3.03 -27.76
C ASP A 164 13.44 -4.28 -26.97
N PHE A 165 13.88 -4.37 -25.71
CA PHE A 165 13.48 -5.44 -24.80
C PHE A 165 11.98 -5.41 -24.48
N GLN A 166 11.40 -4.22 -24.23
CA GLN A 166 9.96 -4.06 -24.00
C GLN A 166 9.13 -4.47 -25.22
N GLU A 167 9.56 -4.07 -26.42
CA GLU A 167 8.88 -4.47 -27.67
C GLU A 167 8.97 -5.98 -27.92
N ALA A 168 10.14 -6.58 -27.71
CA ALA A 168 10.33 -8.03 -27.83
C ALA A 168 9.46 -8.81 -26.84
N LYS A 169 9.42 -8.38 -25.57
CA LYS A 169 8.56 -8.96 -24.54
C LYS A 169 7.08 -8.80 -24.86
N GLY A 170 6.68 -7.64 -25.39
CA GLY A 170 5.32 -7.38 -25.84
C GLY A 170 4.87 -8.32 -26.96
N ARG A 171 5.74 -8.61 -27.94
CA ARG A 171 5.47 -9.60 -29.01
C ARG A 171 5.34 -11.00 -28.45
N GLN A 172 6.28 -11.42 -27.60
CA GLN A 172 6.26 -12.74 -26.97
C GLN A 172 4.97 -13.01 -26.17
N LEU A 173 4.51 -12.03 -25.39
CA LEU A 173 3.25 -12.14 -24.64
C LEU A 173 2.04 -12.24 -25.57
N SER A 174 2.03 -11.47 -26.67
CA SER A 174 0.94 -11.50 -27.65
C SER A 174 0.85 -12.87 -28.34
N ASP A 175 1.98 -13.44 -28.73
CA ASP A 175 2.03 -14.75 -29.39
C ASP A 175 1.57 -15.87 -28.46
N ARG A 176 2.04 -15.84 -27.19
CA ARG A 176 1.62 -16.82 -26.18
C ARG A 176 0.13 -16.73 -25.84
N LEU A 177 -0.42 -15.52 -25.79
CA LEU A 177 -1.86 -15.31 -25.61
C LEU A 177 -2.68 -15.88 -26.77
N ALA A 178 -2.21 -15.71 -28.01
CA ALA A 178 -2.88 -16.28 -29.17
C ALA A 178 -2.89 -17.82 -29.12
N GLU A 179 -1.75 -18.43 -28.78
CA GLU A 179 -1.61 -19.88 -28.64
C GLU A 179 -2.55 -20.44 -27.55
N LEU A 180 -2.58 -19.84 -26.36
CA LEU A 180 -3.43 -20.31 -25.26
C LEU A 180 -4.92 -20.11 -25.56
N ARG A 181 -5.29 -19.00 -26.21
CA ARG A 181 -6.68 -18.77 -26.65
C ARG A 181 -7.13 -19.80 -27.68
N GLN A 182 -6.24 -20.24 -28.57
CA GLN A 182 -6.55 -21.31 -29.51
C GLN A 182 -6.74 -22.66 -28.79
N GLN A 183 -5.95 -22.94 -27.76
CA GLN A 183 -6.06 -24.18 -26.97
C GLN A 183 -7.32 -24.22 -26.10
N ILE A 184 -7.75 -23.09 -25.53
CA ILE A 184 -8.92 -23.06 -24.64
C ILE A 184 -10.26 -23.10 -25.40
N GLN A 185 -10.28 -22.65 -26.67
CA GLN A 185 -11.50 -22.56 -27.49
C GLN A 185 -12.33 -23.87 -27.54
N PRO A 186 -11.76 -25.05 -27.88
CA PRO A 186 -12.54 -26.29 -27.88
C PRO A 186 -13.04 -26.70 -26.49
N LEU A 187 -12.26 -26.41 -25.43
CA LEU A 187 -12.65 -26.71 -24.06
C LEU A 187 -13.78 -25.79 -23.58
N GLU A 188 -13.81 -24.54 -24.03
CA GLU A 188 -14.84 -23.57 -23.69
C GLU A 188 -16.19 -23.92 -24.32
N GLU A 189 -16.20 -24.45 -25.55
CA GLU A 189 -17.42 -24.96 -26.19
C GLU A 189 -18.04 -26.12 -25.41
N VAL A 190 -17.23 -27.11 -25.02
CA VAL A 190 -17.68 -28.23 -24.19
C VAL A 190 -18.17 -27.75 -22.83
N ARG A 191 -17.43 -26.83 -22.19
CA ARG A 191 -17.83 -26.22 -20.90
C ARG A 191 -19.18 -25.51 -21.01
N LEU A 192 -19.44 -24.78 -22.10
CA LEU A 192 -20.71 -24.10 -22.34
C LEU A 192 -21.87 -25.08 -22.50
N GLN A 193 -21.67 -26.19 -23.22
CA GLN A 193 -22.67 -27.24 -23.38
C GLN A 193 -23.02 -27.88 -22.02
N LEU A 194 -22.00 -28.23 -21.23
CA LEU A 194 -22.17 -28.77 -19.88
C LEU A 194 -22.87 -27.77 -18.95
N ALA A 195 -22.47 -26.49 -18.99
CA ALA A 195 -23.06 -25.43 -18.20
C ALA A 195 -24.55 -25.22 -18.54
N ASN A 196 -24.90 -25.22 -19.82
CA ASN A 196 -26.28 -25.08 -20.27
C ASN A 196 -27.15 -26.26 -19.81
N LYS A 197 -26.64 -27.48 -19.91
CA LYS A 197 -27.33 -28.68 -19.47
C LYS A 197 -27.54 -28.70 -17.95
N ALA A 198 -26.51 -28.39 -17.17
CA ALA A 198 -26.59 -28.29 -15.71
C ALA A 198 -27.56 -27.18 -15.27
N SER A 199 -27.56 -26.04 -15.97
CA SER A 199 -28.49 -24.93 -15.73
C SER A 199 -29.94 -25.32 -15.99
N GLN A 200 -30.24 -25.98 -17.12
CA GLN A 200 -31.59 -26.47 -17.43
C GLN A 200 -32.11 -27.43 -16.37
N GLN A 201 -31.30 -28.41 -15.96
CA GLN A 201 -31.68 -29.37 -14.92
C GLN A 201 -31.88 -28.72 -13.54
N THR A 202 -31.10 -27.69 -13.22
CA THR A 202 -31.24 -26.96 -11.95
C THR A 202 -32.49 -26.07 -11.99
N ARG A 203 -32.76 -25.43 -13.12
CA ARG A 203 -34.00 -24.69 -13.36
C ARG A 203 -35.23 -25.58 -13.20
N VAL A 204 -35.23 -26.78 -13.78
CA VAL A 204 -36.32 -27.76 -13.60
C VAL A 204 -36.54 -28.08 -12.12
N LEU A 205 -35.48 -28.27 -11.34
CA LEU A 205 -35.58 -28.50 -9.90
C LEU A 205 -36.21 -27.32 -9.15
N THR A 206 -35.81 -26.08 -9.47
CA THR A 206 -36.41 -24.88 -8.88
C THR A 206 -37.90 -24.76 -9.21
N TRP A 207 -38.28 -25.02 -10.47
CA TRP A 207 -39.70 -25.04 -10.88
C TRP A 207 -40.48 -26.15 -10.20
N LEU A 208 -39.89 -27.34 -10.01
CA LEU A 208 -40.50 -28.44 -9.26
C LEU A 208 -40.75 -28.04 -7.80
N GLY A 209 -39.80 -27.35 -7.17
CA GLY A 209 -39.98 -26.81 -5.81
C GLY A 209 -41.15 -25.84 -5.72
N LEU A 210 -41.30 -24.93 -6.70
CA LEU A 210 -42.44 -24.02 -6.78
C LEU A 210 -43.76 -24.78 -6.98
N SER A 211 -43.79 -25.78 -7.87
CA SER A 211 -44.97 -26.61 -8.08
C SER A 211 -45.36 -27.38 -6.81
N PHE A 212 -44.39 -27.89 -6.06
CA PHE A 212 -44.64 -28.56 -4.78
C PHE A 212 -45.26 -27.61 -3.75
N MET A 213 -44.71 -26.39 -3.59
CA MET A 213 -45.27 -25.38 -2.70
C MET A 213 -46.71 -24.97 -3.12
N GLY A 214 -46.98 -24.88 -4.43
CA GLY A 214 -48.31 -24.61 -4.96
C GLY A 214 -49.32 -25.73 -4.69
N LEU A 215 -48.92 -26.99 -4.87
CA LEU A 215 -49.75 -28.16 -4.53
C LEU A 215 -50.01 -28.25 -3.03
N GLN A 216 -49.00 -28.00 -2.20
CA GLN A 216 -49.12 -27.96 -0.75
C GLN A 216 -50.13 -26.90 -0.31
N PHE A 217 -50.06 -25.70 -0.87
CA PHE A 217 -51.03 -24.64 -0.60
C PHE A 217 -52.44 -25.03 -1.05
N GLY A 218 -52.60 -25.52 -2.29
CA GLY A 218 -53.90 -25.91 -2.82
C GLY A 218 -54.56 -27.04 -2.03
N PHE A 219 -53.78 -28.03 -1.60
CA PHE A 219 -54.26 -29.14 -0.77
C PHE A 219 -54.75 -28.64 0.60
N LEU A 220 -53.95 -27.83 1.29
CA LEU A 220 -54.33 -27.27 2.60
C LEU A 220 -55.54 -26.32 2.48
N ALA A 221 -55.60 -25.51 1.42
CA ALA A 221 -56.75 -24.65 1.14
C ALA A 221 -58.03 -25.46 0.91
N ARG A 222 -57.95 -26.54 0.12
CA ARG A 222 -59.10 -27.42 -0.14
C ARG A 222 -59.61 -28.09 1.13
N LEU A 223 -58.71 -28.53 2.01
CA LEU A 223 -59.06 -29.10 3.30
C LEU A 223 -59.68 -28.06 4.24
N THR A 224 -59.16 -26.83 4.25
CA THR A 224 -59.59 -25.79 5.21
C THR A 224 -60.92 -25.11 4.86
N TRP A 225 -61.28 -25.04 3.58
CA TRP A 225 -62.49 -24.32 3.16
C TRP A 225 -63.68 -25.21 2.79
N TRP A 226 -63.44 -26.50 2.51
CA TRP A 226 -64.51 -27.40 2.05
C TRP A 226 -64.64 -28.69 2.86
N GLU A 227 -63.57 -29.27 3.41
CA GLU A 227 -63.65 -30.54 4.17
C GLU A 227 -63.71 -30.34 5.69
N TYR A 228 -62.88 -29.44 6.22
CA TYR A 228 -62.68 -29.23 7.65
C TYR A 228 -62.84 -27.76 8.01
N SER A 229 -63.13 -27.48 9.27
CA SER A 229 -63.14 -26.11 9.81
C SER A 229 -61.72 -25.62 10.11
N TRP A 230 -61.58 -24.30 10.20
CA TRP A 230 -60.31 -23.65 10.50
C TRP A 230 -59.72 -24.09 11.85
N ASP A 231 -60.55 -24.30 12.87
CA ASP A 231 -60.13 -24.76 14.20
C ASP A 231 -59.43 -26.13 14.21
N ILE A 232 -59.76 -27.02 13.24
CA ILE A 232 -59.10 -28.33 13.11
C ILE A 232 -57.79 -28.20 12.31
N MET A 233 -57.75 -27.31 11.33
CA MET A 233 -56.62 -27.15 10.40
C MET A 233 -55.51 -26.24 10.94
N GLU A 234 -55.81 -25.32 11.87
CA GLU A 234 -54.84 -24.42 12.51
C GLU A 234 -53.60 -25.16 13.07
N PRO A 235 -53.73 -26.18 13.94
CA PRO A 235 -52.56 -26.89 14.45
C PRO A 235 -51.81 -27.66 13.35
N VAL A 236 -52.50 -28.17 12.34
CA VAL A 236 -51.89 -28.91 11.22
C VAL A 236 -50.98 -28.00 10.41
N ILE A 237 -51.46 -26.81 10.04
CA ILE A 237 -50.68 -25.82 9.28
C ILE A 237 -49.47 -25.36 10.10
N TYR A 238 -49.64 -25.17 11.41
CA TYR A 238 -48.54 -24.84 12.31
C TYR A 238 -47.43 -25.91 12.29
N PHE A 239 -47.79 -27.19 12.43
CA PHE A 239 -46.81 -28.28 12.37
C PHE A 239 -46.13 -28.40 11.00
N VAL A 240 -46.83 -28.14 9.91
CA VAL A 240 -46.26 -28.13 8.55
C VAL A 240 -45.26 -26.99 8.38
N GLY A 241 -45.58 -25.79 8.88
CA GLY A 241 -44.68 -24.63 8.88
C GLY A 241 -43.43 -24.90 9.72
N TYR A 242 -43.59 -25.38 10.95
CA TYR A 242 -42.48 -25.73 11.83
C TYR A 242 -41.62 -26.87 11.26
N GLY A 243 -42.24 -27.87 10.62
CA GLY A 243 -41.53 -28.95 9.93
C GLY A 243 -40.67 -28.44 8.77
N THR A 244 -41.15 -27.45 8.00
CA THR A 244 -40.37 -26.82 6.94
C THR A 244 -39.12 -26.11 7.49
N LEU A 245 -39.26 -25.41 8.62
CA LEU A 245 -38.14 -24.79 9.31
C LEU A 245 -37.13 -25.84 9.82
N MET A 246 -37.62 -26.96 10.36
CA MET A 246 -36.79 -28.06 10.82
C MET A 246 -35.99 -28.69 9.65
N VAL A 247 -36.58 -28.84 8.47
CA VAL A 247 -35.88 -29.32 7.26
C VAL A 247 -34.82 -28.30 6.81
N ALA A 248 -35.12 -27.01 6.83
CA ALA A 248 -34.14 -25.96 6.52
C ALA A 248 -32.96 -25.95 7.50
N TYR A 249 -33.23 -26.18 8.80
CA TYR A 249 -32.18 -26.33 9.81
C TYR A 249 -31.39 -27.64 9.64
N ALA A 250 -32.05 -28.76 9.34
CA ALA A 250 -31.38 -30.02 9.04
C ALA A 250 -30.45 -29.88 7.81
N TYR A 251 -30.89 -29.15 6.79
CA TYR A 251 -30.05 -28.78 5.65
C TYR A 251 -28.79 -28.05 6.12
N TYR A 252 -28.93 -27.01 6.95
CA TYR A 252 -27.79 -26.27 7.52
C TYR A 252 -26.84 -27.17 8.31
N VAL A 253 -27.36 -28.10 9.13
CA VAL A 253 -26.52 -29.02 9.91
C VAL A 253 -25.66 -29.89 9.00
N ILE A 254 -26.20 -30.35 7.88
CA ILE A 254 -25.54 -31.22 6.90
C ILE A 254 -24.57 -30.43 6.02
N THR A 255 -24.97 -29.26 5.52
CA THR A 255 -24.20 -28.50 4.51
C THR A 255 -23.30 -27.43 5.12
N LYS A 256 -23.51 -27.08 6.39
CA LYS A 256 -22.88 -25.93 7.10
C LYS A 256 -23.09 -24.59 6.38
N GLN A 257 -24.15 -24.48 5.58
CA GLN A 257 -24.55 -23.28 4.84
C GLN A 257 -26.02 -22.99 5.11
N GLU A 258 -26.35 -21.71 5.31
CA GLU A 258 -27.73 -21.30 5.52
C GLU A 258 -28.58 -21.62 4.29
N TYR A 259 -29.85 -21.98 4.50
CA TYR A 259 -30.75 -22.27 3.39
C TYR A 259 -31.14 -20.95 2.71
N THR A 260 -30.38 -20.56 1.70
CA THR A 260 -30.68 -19.40 0.83
C THR A 260 -30.86 -19.88 -0.61
N PHE A 261 -31.93 -19.43 -1.28
CA PHE A 261 -32.27 -19.90 -2.62
C PHE A 261 -31.11 -19.75 -3.64
N PRO A 262 -30.34 -18.64 -3.68
CA PRO A 262 -29.20 -18.53 -4.58
C PRO A 262 -28.09 -19.55 -4.29
N GLN A 263 -27.73 -19.76 -3.02
CA GLN A 263 -26.65 -20.69 -2.66
C GLN A 263 -27.06 -22.15 -2.92
N VAL A 264 -28.32 -22.51 -2.67
CA VAL A 264 -28.85 -23.84 -2.99
C VAL A 264 -28.82 -24.07 -4.50
N TRP A 265 -29.17 -23.05 -5.30
CA TRP A 265 -29.10 -23.12 -6.75
C TRP A 265 -27.66 -23.31 -7.24
N ASP A 266 -26.70 -22.51 -6.75
CA ASP A 266 -25.28 -22.62 -7.12
C ASP A 266 -24.72 -24.01 -6.76
N ARG A 267 -25.05 -24.53 -5.58
CA ARG A 267 -24.58 -25.86 -5.13
C ARG A 267 -25.13 -26.99 -5.99
N GLU A 268 -26.43 -26.99 -6.27
CA GLU A 268 -27.05 -28.02 -7.10
C GLU A 268 -26.59 -27.93 -8.56
N TYR A 269 -26.40 -26.71 -9.06
CA TYR A 269 -25.76 -26.47 -10.36
C TYR A 269 -24.36 -27.07 -10.40
N LEU A 270 -23.54 -26.79 -9.38
CA LEU A 270 -22.14 -27.23 -9.33
C LEU A 270 -22.04 -28.77 -9.26
N LYS A 271 -22.85 -29.42 -8.42
CA LYS A 271 -22.91 -30.89 -8.36
C LYS A 271 -23.27 -31.52 -9.71
N LYS A 272 -24.29 -30.98 -10.39
CA LYS A 272 -24.71 -31.45 -11.72
C LYS A 272 -23.64 -31.19 -12.78
N PHE A 273 -23.01 -30.03 -12.74
CA PHE A 273 -21.91 -29.67 -13.63
C PHE A 273 -20.73 -30.64 -13.50
N TYR A 274 -20.24 -30.91 -12.28
CA TYR A 274 -19.14 -31.85 -12.08
C TYR A 274 -19.52 -33.28 -12.42
N SER A 275 -20.74 -33.72 -12.08
CA SER A 275 -21.23 -35.06 -12.45
C SER A 275 -21.30 -35.25 -13.97
N ASP A 276 -21.74 -34.24 -14.71
CA ASP A 276 -21.80 -34.30 -16.17
C ASP A 276 -20.43 -34.11 -16.83
N ALA A 277 -19.52 -33.32 -16.22
CA ALA A 277 -18.13 -33.20 -16.64
C ALA A 277 -17.37 -34.53 -16.50
N GLU A 278 -17.58 -35.27 -15.40
CA GLU A 278 -17.00 -36.59 -15.18
C GLU A 278 -17.49 -37.60 -16.24
N LYS A 279 -18.79 -37.58 -16.58
CA LYS A 279 -19.37 -38.43 -17.64
C LYS A 279 -18.79 -38.15 -19.02
N GLN A 280 -18.48 -36.88 -19.32
CA GLN A 280 -17.89 -36.47 -20.59
C GLN A 280 -16.35 -36.52 -20.58
N LYS A 281 -15.72 -36.95 -19.48
CA LYS A 281 -14.25 -36.93 -19.27
C LYS A 281 -13.64 -35.55 -19.54
N PHE A 282 -14.36 -34.49 -19.19
CA PHE A 282 -13.88 -33.12 -19.32
C PHE A 282 -12.97 -32.78 -18.12
N ASP A 283 -11.71 -32.45 -18.40
CA ASP A 283 -10.75 -32.04 -17.38
C ASP A 283 -10.99 -30.57 -16.99
N VAL A 284 -11.68 -30.39 -15.87
CA VAL A 284 -12.00 -29.08 -15.31
C VAL A 284 -10.74 -28.38 -14.76
N GLU A 285 -9.76 -29.15 -14.28
CA GLU A 285 -8.53 -28.61 -13.69
C GLU A 285 -7.64 -28.04 -14.77
N GLN A 286 -7.44 -28.78 -15.87
CA GLN A 286 -6.71 -28.29 -17.05
C GLN A 286 -7.34 -27.02 -17.63
N TYR A 287 -8.67 -26.96 -17.72
CA TYR A 287 -9.39 -25.77 -18.19
C TYR A 287 -9.15 -24.55 -17.27
N ASN A 288 -9.23 -24.75 -15.95
CA ASN A 288 -8.99 -23.68 -14.98
C ASN A 288 -7.55 -23.18 -15.03
N MET A 289 -6.57 -24.07 -15.14
CA MET A 289 -5.15 -23.71 -15.30
C MET A 289 -4.92 -22.87 -16.57
N LEU A 290 -5.47 -23.29 -17.71
CA LEU A 290 -5.36 -22.53 -18.97
C LEU A 290 -6.02 -21.15 -18.86
N ARG A 291 -7.18 -21.07 -18.21
CA ARG A 291 -7.91 -19.81 -18.01
C ARG A 291 -7.15 -18.86 -17.08
N GLU A 292 -6.51 -19.39 -16.04
CA GLU A 292 -5.66 -18.62 -15.14
C GLU A 292 -4.42 -18.08 -15.86
N GLN A 293 -3.74 -18.91 -16.67
CA GLN A 293 -2.59 -18.47 -17.47
C GLN A 293 -2.96 -17.36 -18.46
N ILE A 294 -4.10 -17.47 -19.14
CA ILE A 294 -4.60 -16.41 -20.02
C ILE A 294 -4.84 -15.13 -19.23
N SER A 295 -5.48 -15.20 -18.06
CA SER A 295 -5.74 -14.03 -17.23
C SER A 295 -4.46 -13.35 -16.72
N GLN A 296 -3.46 -14.13 -16.32
CA GLN A 296 -2.14 -13.63 -15.91
C GLN A 296 -1.45 -12.91 -17.07
N LEU A 297 -1.37 -13.54 -18.25
CA LEU A 297 -0.72 -12.96 -19.43
C LEU A 297 -1.47 -11.73 -19.98
N GLU A 298 -2.80 -11.71 -19.93
CA GLU A 298 -3.58 -10.52 -20.30
C GLU A 298 -3.35 -9.35 -19.34
N THR A 299 -3.10 -9.64 -18.06
CA THR A 299 -2.77 -8.62 -17.06
C THR A 299 -1.38 -8.07 -17.31
N GLU A 300 -0.40 -8.93 -17.61
CA GLU A 300 0.96 -8.52 -17.98
C GLU A 300 0.98 -7.70 -19.28
N ALA A 301 0.25 -8.13 -20.31
CA ALA A 301 0.14 -7.41 -21.58
C ALA A 301 -0.56 -6.05 -21.41
N ARG A 302 -1.53 -5.95 -20.50
CA ARG A 302 -2.16 -4.66 -20.15
C ARG A 302 -1.18 -3.71 -19.46
N ARG A 303 -0.36 -4.20 -18.54
CA ARG A 303 0.68 -3.40 -17.87
C ARG A 303 1.71 -2.83 -18.85
N LEU A 304 2.12 -3.61 -19.85
CA LEU A 304 3.09 -3.16 -20.85
C LEU A 304 2.55 -2.10 -21.83
N LYS A 305 1.23 -1.96 -21.98
CA LYS A 305 0.58 -1.09 -22.98
C LYS A 305 0.05 0.23 -22.43
N ASP A 306 0.10 0.45 -21.12
CA ASP A 306 -0.47 1.63 -20.51
C ASP A 306 0.47 2.85 -20.70
N PRO A 307 0.08 3.88 -21.48
CA PRO A 307 0.93 5.05 -21.75
C PRO A 307 1.18 5.91 -20.50
N LEU A 308 0.37 5.77 -19.45
CA LEU A 308 0.60 6.44 -18.16
C LEU A 308 1.73 5.77 -17.38
N ILE A 309 2.01 4.48 -17.61
CA ILE A 309 3.03 3.71 -16.88
C ILE A 309 4.46 4.19 -17.18
N LEU A 310 4.79 4.78 -18.33
CA LEU A 310 6.15 5.34 -18.55
C LEU A 310 6.44 6.63 -17.75
N SER A 311 5.40 7.38 -17.37
CA SER A 311 5.52 8.58 -16.53
C SER A 311 5.19 8.32 -15.05
N VAL A 312 4.36 7.31 -14.79
CA VAL A 312 4.01 6.81 -13.47
C VAL A 312 5.02 5.77 -12.98
N GLU A 313 5.83 5.11 -13.81
CA GLU A 313 6.95 4.30 -13.29
C GLU A 313 8.04 5.21 -12.71
N ALA A 314 8.23 6.44 -13.19
CA ALA A 314 9.14 7.36 -12.53
C ALA A 314 8.58 7.91 -11.19
N ARG A 315 7.25 8.03 -11.03
CA ARG A 315 6.60 8.56 -9.82
C ARG A 315 6.08 7.49 -8.85
N GLY A 316 5.36 6.52 -9.38
CA GLY A 316 4.88 5.32 -8.71
C GLY A 316 5.96 4.28 -8.40
N CYS A 317 7.10 4.22 -9.09
CA CYS A 317 8.25 3.44 -8.60
C CYS A 317 8.97 4.20 -7.47
N ALA A 318 9.02 5.54 -7.50
CA ALA A 318 9.50 6.34 -6.36
C ALA A 318 8.56 6.26 -5.14
N GLU A 319 7.23 6.26 -5.34
CA GLU A 319 6.22 6.12 -4.27
C GLU A 319 6.06 4.66 -3.80
N ALA A 320 6.21 3.65 -4.67
CA ALA A 320 6.25 2.24 -4.28
C ALA A 320 7.58 1.85 -3.62
N GLU A 321 8.71 2.49 -3.98
CA GLU A 321 9.97 2.40 -3.23
C GLU A 321 9.87 3.12 -1.88
N ALA A 322 9.15 4.24 -1.78
CA ALA A 322 8.87 4.89 -0.51
C ALA A 322 7.90 4.07 0.37
N ALA A 323 6.97 3.32 -0.23
CA ALA A 323 5.98 2.53 0.48
C ALA A 323 6.57 1.36 1.28
N VAL A 324 7.76 0.86 0.91
CA VAL A 324 8.37 -0.30 1.57
C VAL A 324 9.86 -0.07 1.77
N SER A 325 10.30 0.01 3.03
CA SER A 325 11.72 -0.06 3.34
C SER A 325 12.19 -1.51 3.28
N TYR A 326 13.32 -1.73 2.61
CA TYR A 326 13.94 -3.03 2.44
C TYR A 326 15.43 -2.97 2.79
N ALA A 327 15.89 -3.84 3.68
CA ALA A 327 17.32 -4.12 3.86
C ALA A 327 17.58 -5.58 3.44
N PRO A 328 18.56 -5.82 2.53
CA PRO A 328 18.97 -7.17 2.20
C PRO A 328 19.64 -7.84 3.41
N GLY A 329 19.57 -9.17 3.46
CA GLY A 329 20.18 -9.97 4.52
C GLY A 329 21.22 -10.97 4.00
N ASN A 330 22.00 -11.50 4.92
CA ASN A 330 23.03 -12.52 4.70
C ASN A 330 22.74 -13.85 5.42
N CYS A 331 21.62 -13.96 6.13
CA CYS A 331 21.22 -15.17 6.85
C CYS A 331 19.79 -15.62 6.49
N PRO A 332 19.41 -16.88 6.80
CA PRO A 332 18.06 -17.41 6.55
C PRO A 332 16.91 -16.82 7.40
N LEU A 333 17.07 -15.63 7.95
CA LEU A 333 16.07 -14.94 8.77
C LEU A 333 15.44 -13.79 7.98
N VAL A 334 14.11 -13.70 8.02
CA VAL A 334 13.33 -12.64 7.38
C VAL A 334 12.44 -11.96 8.43
N LEU A 335 12.59 -10.66 8.62
CA LEU A 335 11.82 -9.84 9.55
C LEU A 335 10.83 -8.98 8.77
N THR A 336 9.56 -9.06 9.12
CA THR A 336 8.50 -8.26 8.49
C THR A 336 7.78 -7.39 9.51
N CYS A 337 7.47 -6.14 9.13
CA CYS A 337 6.69 -5.19 9.95
C CYS A 337 5.62 -4.53 9.08
N PRO A 338 4.37 -5.05 9.08
CA PRO A 338 3.33 -4.64 8.15
C PRO A 338 2.53 -3.39 8.55
N HIS A 339 2.50 -2.95 9.82
CA HIS A 339 1.45 -2.01 10.30
C HIS A 339 1.93 -0.81 11.13
N ASP A 340 3.17 -0.34 10.99
CA ASP A 340 3.66 0.87 11.69
C ASP A 340 4.07 1.98 10.70
N GLY A 341 3.42 2.01 9.54
CA GLY A 341 3.66 2.99 8.48
C GLY A 341 2.87 4.28 8.70
N SER A 342 3.43 5.43 8.32
CA SER A 342 2.79 6.74 8.47
C SER A 342 2.39 7.39 7.13
N LEU A 343 2.80 6.82 6.00
CA LEU A 343 2.48 7.37 4.68
C LEU A 343 1.00 7.21 4.39
N ARG A 344 0.35 8.33 4.09
CA ARG A 344 -1.05 8.40 3.66
C ARG A 344 -1.17 9.14 2.32
N PRO A 345 -0.76 8.51 1.20
CA PRO A 345 -0.89 9.13 -0.12
C PRO A 345 -2.33 9.54 -0.40
N ALA A 346 -2.51 10.70 -1.05
CA ALA A 346 -3.83 11.29 -1.29
C ALA A 346 -4.68 10.48 -2.29
N ASP A 347 -4.03 9.72 -3.16
CA ASP A 347 -4.61 8.84 -4.16
C ASP A 347 -4.97 7.43 -3.62
N MET A 348 -4.58 7.12 -2.37
CA MET A 348 -5.03 5.92 -1.66
C MET A 348 -6.30 6.22 -0.85
N PRO A 349 -7.46 5.62 -1.16
CA PRO A 349 -8.67 5.80 -0.36
C PRO A 349 -8.52 5.13 1.02
N ASP A 350 -9.16 5.72 2.03
CA ASP A 350 -9.20 5.15 3.38
C ASP A 350 -10.07 3.89 3.43
N ARG A 351 -9.63 2.91 4.21
CA ARG A 351 -10.41 1.72 4.52
C ARG A 351 -11.47 2.05 5.56
N ASP A 352 -12.70 1.60 5.34
CA ASP A 352 -13.82 1.87 6.23
C ASP A 352 -13.75 1.04 7.53
N PRO A 353 -13.56 1.67 8.70
CA PRO A 353 -13.51 0.97 9.99
C PRO A 353 -14.86 0.41 10.43
N GLN A 354 -15.98 0.81 9.81
CA GLN A 354 -17.30 0.26 10.13
C GLN A 354 -17.54 -1.12 9.49
N GLN A 355 -16.72 -1.51 8.51
CA GLN A 355 -16.83 -2.83 7.89
C GLN A 355 -16.43 -3.93 8.88
N PRO A 356 -17.24 -5.00 9.03
CA PRO A 356 -16.95 -6.09 9.96
C PRO A 356 -15.56 -6.71 9.75
N GLY A 357 -14.74 -6.72 10.81
CA GLY A 357 -13.39 -7.30 10.79
C GLY A 357 -12.31 -6.42 10.16
N VAL A 358 -12.61 -5.15 9.84
CA VAL A 358 -11.62 -4.18 9.39
C VAL A 358 -11.01 -3.45 10.58
N VAL A 359 -9.69 -3.56 10.71
CA VAL A 359 -8.88 -2.80 11.66
C VAL A 359 -8.03 -1.81 10.86
N THR A 360 -8.06 -0.55 11.29
CA THR A 360 -7.37 0.59 10.64
C THR A 360 -6.32 1.24 11.53
N CYS A 361 -6.28 0.96 12.84
CA CYS A 361 -5.24 1.46 13.72
C CYS A 361 -3.90 0.76 13.45
N ASN A 362 -2.82 1.53 13.50
CA ASN A 362 -1.46 1.03 13.38
C ASN A 362 -1.02 0.28 14.63
N ASP A 363 0.00 -0.54 14.44
CA ASP A 363 0.72 -1.23 15.49
C ASP A 363 1.89 -0.32 15.92
N ASP A 364 1.57 0.78 16.61
CA ASP A 364 2.51 1.87 16.88
C ASP A 364 3.84 1.39 17.49
N LEU A 365 4.96 1.96 17.03
CA LEU A 365 6.33 1.70 17.49
C LEU A 365 6.86 0.29 17.22
N VAL A 366 6.17 -0.52 16.43
CA VAL A 366 6.67 -1.85 16.01
C VAL A 366 7.79 -1.75 14.97
N ALA A 367 7.78 -0.76 14.07
CA ALA A 367 8.87 -0.56 13.10
C ALA A 367 10.21 -0.18 13.75
N PRO A 368 10.29 0.81 14.68
CA PRO A 368 11.54 1.06 15.40
C PRO A 368 11.97 -0.14 16.26
N LEU A 369 11.04 -0.89 16.86
CA LEU A 369 11.34 -2.14 17.57
C LEU A 369 11.97 -3.18 16.64
N THR A 370 11.36 -3.43 15.49
CA THR A 370 11.84 -4.40 14.50
C THR A 370 13.22 -4.00 13.96
N ARG A 371 13.42 -2.71 13.65
CA ARG A 371 14.73 -2.17 13.24
C ARG A 371 15.78 -2.32 14.34
N ARG A 372 15.40 -2.15 15.60
CA ARG A 372 16.32 -2.31 16.72
C ARG A 372 16.74 -3.78 16.92
N VAL A 373 15.80 -4.71 16.83
CA VAL A 373 16.10 -6.15 16.84
C VAL A 373 17.01 -6.52 15.67
N HIS A 374 16.73 -6.03 14.46
CA HIS A 374 17.59 -6.22 13.29
C HIS A 374 19.02 -5.74 13.56
N GLN A 375 19.19 -4.51 14.06
CA GLN A 375 20.50 -3.96 14.42
C GLN A 375 21.23 -4.81 15.46
N LEU A 376 20.54 -5.27 16.50
CA LEU A 376 21.14 -6.09 17.55
C LEU A 376 21.59 -7.46 17.03
N LEU A 377 20.86 -8.07 16.08
CA LEU A 377 21.31 -9.30 15.41
C LEU A 377 22.61 -9.07 14.64
N THR A 378 22.73 -7.92 13.97
CA THR A 378 23.94 -7.54 13.22
C THR A 378 25.10 -7.23 14.16
N ASP A 379 24.88 -6.40 15.17
CA ASP A 379 25.92 -5.92 16.09
C ASP A 379 26.48 -7.05 16.97
N ARG A 380 25.62 -7.95 17.46
CA ARG A 380 26.03 -9.01 18.41
C ARG A 380 26.49 -10.28 17.72
N TYR A 381 25.90 -10.63 16.59
CA TYR A 381 26.10 -11.94 15.95
C TYR A 381 26.66 -11.83 14.52
N GLY A 382 26.80 -10.62 13.96
CA GLY A 382 27.27 -10.42 12.58
C GLY A 382 26.27 -10.89 11.53
N LEU A 383 25.00 -11.05 11.91
CA LEU A 383 23.94 -11.57 11.05
C LEU A 383 23.02 -10.43 10.63
N GLU A 384 22.88 -10.26 9.32
CA GLU A 384 21.95 -9.31 8.72
C GLU A 384 20.72 -10.10 8.28
N ALA A 385 19.63 -9.99 9.02
CA ALA A 385 18.36 -10.58 8.60
C ALA A 385 17.74 -9.73 7.48
N PHE A 386 17.02 -10.35 6.54
CA PHE A 386 16.26 -9.55 5.56
C PHE A 386 15.19 -8.75 6.29
N LEU A 387 15.17 -7.43 6.14
CA LEU A 387 14.21 -6.55 6.81
C LEU A 387 13.25 -5.93 5.80
N ILE A 388 11.95 -6.12 6.03
CA ILE A 388 10.88 -5.53 5.22
C ILE A 388 9.93 -4.76 6.14
N VAL A 389 9.85 -3.44 5.97
CA VAL A 389 8.96 -2.58 6.74
C VAL A 389 8.01 -1.87 5.78
N ASN A 390 6.71 -2.04 5.99
CA ASN A 390 5.70 -1.24 5.30
C ASN A 390 5.68 0.18 5.89
N ASN A 391 5.81 1.18 5.03
CA ASN A 391 5.75 2.59 5.41
C ASN A 391 4.36 3.20 5.19
N VAL A 392 3.42 2.48 4.56
CA VAL A 392 2.04 2.94 4.34
C VAL A 392 1.18 2.67 5.57
N ASP A 393 0.37 3.65 5.96
CA ASP A 393 -0.56 3.55 7.09
C ASP A 393 -1.62 2.46 6.89
N ARG A 394 -1.94 1.71 7.94
CA ARG A 394 -2.90 0.60 7.92
C ARG A 394 -4.32 1.05 7.54
N LEU A 395 -4.64 2.33 7.73
CA LEU A 395 -5.86 2.96 7.23
C LEU A 395 -5.95 2.87 5.71
N LYS A 396 -4.84 2.94 4.98
CA LYS A 396 -4.83 2.89 3.50
C LYS A 396 -4.78 1.47 2.95
N VAL A 397 -4.05 0.57 3.63
CA VAL A 397 -3.83 -0.81 3.18
C VAL A 397 -3.44 -1.70 4.36
N ASN A 398 -3.99 -2.92 4.44
CA ASN A 398 -3.61 -3.89 5.47
C ASN A 398 -2.82 -5.05 4.87
N MET A 399 -1.52 -5.06 5.13
CA MET A 399 -0.60 -6.06 4.58
C MET A 399 -0.77 -7.45 5.20
N ASN A 400 -1.45 -7.57 6.36
CA ASN A 400 -1.72 -8.86 6.99
C ASN A 400 -3.15 -9.37 6.70
N ARG A 401 -3.63 -9.16 5.47
CA ARG A 401 -4.88 -9.70 4.90
C ARG A 401 -4.66 -10.07 3.42
N SER A 402 -5.52 -10.91 2.84
CA SER A 402 -5.49 -11.17 1.40
C SER A 402 -5.69 -9.89 0.60
N GLU A 403 -5.13 -9.78 -0.61
CA GLU A 403 -5.20 -8.57 -1.45
C GLU A 403 -6.63 -8.00 -1.55
N ALA A 404 -7.63 -8.87 -1.74
CA ALA A 404 -9.04 -8.51 -1.83
C ALA A 404 -9.64 -7.90 -0.55
N ARG A 405 -9.06 -8.20 0.63
CA ARG A 405 -9.46 -7.62 1.93
C ARG A 405 -8.49 -6.56 2.44
N ALA A 406 -7.29 -6.49 1.86
CA ALA A 406 -6.24 -5.55 2.21
C ALA A 406 -6.57 -4.14 1.72
N CYS A 407 -7.21 -4.02 0.55
CA CYS A 407 -7.49 -2.76 -0.15
C CYS A 407 -9.00 -2.52 -0.31
N GLN A 408 -9.42 -1.26 -0.42
CA GLN A 408 -10.77 -0.93 -0.88
C GLN A 408 -10.95 -1.27 -2.37
N PRO A 409 -12.17 -1.64 -2.82
CA PRO A 409 -12.43 -1.86 -4.24
C PRO A 409 -12.06 -0.64 -5.10
N GLY A 410 -11.31 -0.85 -6.18
CA GLY A 410 -10.86 0.23 -7.08
C GLY A 410 -9.65 1.02 -6.61
N ALA A 411 -9.07 0.70 -5.44
CA ALA A 411 -7.89 1.39 -4.89
C ALA A 411 -6.57 0.92 -5.55
N ALA A 412 -6.30 1.35 -6.79
CA ALA A 412 -5.13 0.91 -7.56
C ALA A 412 -3.80 1.18 -6.84
N ALA A 413 -3.64 2.36 -6.21
CA ALA A 413 -2.44 2.71 -5.46
C ALA A 413 -2.23 1.80 -4.24
N SER A 414 -3.27 1.52 -3.46
CA SER A 414 -3.21 0.58 -2.32
C SER A 414 -2.80 -0.82 -2.78
N VAL A 415 -3.34 -1.29 -3.91
CA VAL A 415 -2.97 -2.60 -4.50
C VAL A 415 -1.51 -2.62 -4.94
N THR A 416 -1.00 -1.54 -5.52
CA THR A 416 0.41 -1.42 -5.89
C THR A 416 1.32 -1.49 -4.66
N ALA A 417 1.01 -0.74 -3.59
CA ALA A 417 1.76 -0.80 -2.33
C ALA A 417 1.71 -2.20 -1.69
N TYR A 418 0.53 -2.84 -1.66
CA TYR A 418 0.37 -4.20 -1.18
C TYR A 418 1.26 -5.19 -1.95
N ARG A 419 1.21 -5.13 -3.28
CA ARG A 419 2.01 -6.03 -4.14
C ARG A 419 3.50 -5.73 -4.05
N ALA A 420 3.90 -4.48 -3.84
CA ALA A 420 5.30 -4.13 -3.59
C ALA A 420 5.80 -4.77 -2.29
N TYR A 421 5.04 -4.65 -1.20
CA TYR A 421 5.36 -5.27 0.09
C TYR A 421 5.47 -6.80 -0.02
N HIS A 422 4.42 -7.47 -0.50
CA HIS A 422 4.43 -8.93 -0.65
C HIS A 422 5.41 -9.42 -1.73
N GLY A 423 5.73 -8.59 -2.73
CA GLY A 423 6.80 -8.84 -3.69
C GLY A 423 8.17 -8.89 -3.00
N ARG A 424 8.45 -7.94 -2.11
CA ARG A 424 9.69 -7.91 -1.32
C ARG A 424 9.80 -9.07 -0.34
N VAL A 425 8.71 -9.42 0.35
CA VAL A 425 8.70 -10.59 1.25
C VAL A 425 9.00 -11.88 0.48
N ARG A 426 8.38 -12.10 -0.69
CA ARG A 426 8.68 -13.27 -1.54
C ARG A 426 10.14 -13.29 -2.00
N ALA A 427 10.65 -12.18 -2.51
CA ALA A 427 12.04 -12.09 -2.96
C ALA A 427 13.04 -12.35 -1.82
N ALA A 428 12.75 -11.83 -0.61
CA ALA A 428 13.56 -12.08 0.58
C ALA A 428 13.51 -13.55 1.01
N LEU A 429 12.34 -14.18 1.03
CA LEU A 429 12.20 -15.60 1.34
C LEU A 429 12.93 -16.50 0.33
N GLU A 430 12.87 -16.19 -0.96
CA GLU A 430 13.61 -16.91 -1.99
C GLU A 430 15.13 -16.76 -1.80
N ALA A 431 15.61 -15.55 -1.49
CA ALA A 431 17.03 -15.30 -1.20
C ALA A 431 17.49 -16.03 0.07
N ALA A 432 16.70 -15.95 1.14
CA ALA A 432 16.94 -16.63 2.41
C ALA A 432 16.92 -18.15 2.24
N SER A 433 16.04 -18.70 1.40
CA SER A 433 16.01 -20.14 1.08
C SER A 433 17.28 -20.58 0.35
N ARG A 434 17.81 -19.76 -0.57
CA ARG A 434 19.10 -20.05 -1.23
C ARG A 434 20.26 -20.06 -0.25
N LEU A 435 20.27 -19.13 0.71
CA LEU A 435 21.28 -19.10 1.78
C LEU A 435 21.17 -20.32 2.71
N ALA A 436 19.94 -20.72 3.05
CA ALA A 436 19.67 -21.92 3.83
C ALA A 436 20.13 -23.19 3.10
N ALA A 437 19.90 -23.28 1.79
CA ALA A 437 20.32 -24.41 0.97
C ALA A 437 21.85 -24.48 0.80
N ALA A 438 22.52 -23.35 0.56
CA ALA A 438 23.97 -23.30 0.43
C ALA A 438 24.71 -23.65 1.74
N ALA A 439 24.04 -23.53 2.89
CA ALA A 439 24.58 -23.94 4.18
C ALA A 439 24.50 -25.46 4.43
N ASP A 440 23.77 -26.22 3.62
CA ASP A 440 23.55 -27.67 3.81
C ASP A 440 24.71 -28.54 3.25
N ASP A 441 25.58 -27.97 2.42
CA ASP A 441 26.60 -28.68 1.64
C ASP A 441 27.77 -29.28 2.45
N ASN A 442 27.77 -29.18 3.79
CA ASN A 442 28.86 -29.78 4.57
C ASN A 442 28.53 -30.44 5.92
N GLU A 443 27.46 -30.09 6.67
CA GLU A 443 27.13 -30.78 7.94
C GLU A 443 25.65 -30.63 8.37
N GLY A 444 24.68 -30.70 7.44
CA GLY A 444 23.25 -30.87 7.81
C GLY A 444 22.63 -29.74 8.64
N VAL A 445 22.97 -28.48 8.32
CA VAL A 445 22.34 -27.29 8.92
C VAL A 445 21.49 -26.62 7.84
N GLY A 446 20.17 -26.58 8.03
CA GLY A 446 19.30 -25.66 7.29
C GLY A 446 18.10 -26.29 6.60
N GLY A 447 18.15 -27.55 6.15
CA GLY A 447 17.05 -28.18 5.42
C GLY A 447 16.48 -27.36 4.25
N GLY A 448 17.20 -26.33 3.79
CA GLY A 448 16.77 -25.37 2.76
C GLY A 448 15.61 -24.41 3.11
N HIS A 449 15.21 -24.25 4.38
CA HIS A 449 13.99 -23.48 4.74
C HIS A 449 14.26 -22.24 5.62
N PRO A 450 13.82 -21.04 5.22
CA PRO A 450 14.00 -19.81 6.00
C PRO A 450 12.97 -19.65 7.12
N LEU A 451 13.31 -18.83 8.13
CA LEU A 451 12.43 -18.43 9.22
C LEU A 451 11.94 -16.99 9.01
N LEU A 452 10.62 -16.80 8.90
CA LEU A 452 9.96 -15.50 8.85
C LEU A 452 9.40 -15.13 10.22
N LEU A 453 9.72 -13.93 10.68
CA LEU A 453 9.27 -13.33 11.94
C LEU A 453 8.43 -12.09 11.60
N ASP A 454 7.12 -12.17 11.83
CA ASP A 454 6.15 -11.12 11.50
C ASP A 454 5.82 -10.31 12.74
N PHE A 455 6.36 -9.09 12.82
CA PHE A 455 6.26 -8.22 13.99
C PHE A 455 4.97 -7.41 13.97
N HIS A 456 4.24 -7.49 15.08
CA HIS A 456 2.97 -6.82 15.32
C HIS A 456 2.92 -6.23 16.73
N GLY A 457 1.87 -5.49 17.02
CA GLY A 457 1.60 -4.87 18.31
C GLY A 457 0.20 -5.21 18.79
N GLN A 458 0.07 -5.50 20.09
CA GLN A 458 -1.20 -5.81 20.75
C GLN A 458 -1.39 -4.98 22.02
N ASP A 459 -2.65 -4.73 22.39
CA ASP A 459 -3.07 -3.94 23.55
C ASP A 459 -4.00 -4.73 24.53
N HIS A 460 -3.96 -6.06 24.49
CA HIS A 460 -4.66 -6.97 25.40
C HIS A 460 -4.23 -6.77 26.87
N PRO A 461 -5.16 -6.93 27.83
CA PRO A 461 -4.91 -6.68 29.25
C PRO A 461 -3.88 -7.62 29.87
N GLU A 462 -3.65 -8.80 29.29
CA GLU A 462 -2.71 -9.80 29.78
C GLU A 462 -1.24 -9.37 29.64
N GLN A 463 -0.93 -8.45 28.71
CA GLN A 463 0.41 -7.88 28.49
C GLN A 463 1.51 -8.92 28.28
N TRP A 464 1.19 -10.05 27.63
CA TRP A 464 2.18 -11.03 27.17
C TRP A 464 2.69 -10.67 25.77
N LEU A 465 3.92 -11.07 25.46
CA LEU A 465 4.30 -11.30 24.07
C LEU A 465 3.55 -12.54 23.58
N GLU A 466 2.70 -12.39 22.57
CA GLU A 466 1.95 -13.50 22.01
C GLU A 466 2.67 -14.00 20.74
N LEU A 467 3.16 -15.24 20.78
CA LEU A 467 3.81 -15.90 19.66
C LEU A 467 2.76 -16.66 18.87
N GLY A 468 2.35 -16.13 17.73
CA GLY A 468 1.35 -16.70 16.84
C GLY A 468 1.94 -17.77 15.90
N TYR A 469 1.56 -19.02 16.10
CA TYR A 469 2.01 -20.18 15.30
C TYR A 469 0.93 -20.73 14.33
N GLY A 470 -0.10 -19.93 14.03
CA GLY A 470 -1.28 -20.35 13.26
C GLY A 470 -2.28 -21.21 14.02
N ILE A 471 -2.04 -21.49 15.31
CA ILE A 471 -2.87 -22.34 16.16
C ILE A 471 -3.77 -21.44 17.03
N LYS A 472 -5.09 -21.62 16.94
CA LYS A 472 -6.06 -20.82 17.72
C LYS A 472 -5.91 -21.08 19.23
N ALA A 473 -6.26 -20.07 20.04
CA ALA A 473 -6.24 -20.15 21.50
C ALA A 473 -6.95 -21.41 22.05
N SER A 474 -8.16 -21.70 21.55
CA SER A 474 -8.92 -22.88 21.98
C SER A 474 -8.23 -24.21 21.70
N LEU A 475 -7.44 -24.29 20.62
CA LEU A 475 -6.65 -25.48 20.31
C LEU A 475 -5.42 -25.58 21.21
N LEU A 476 -4.74 -24.45 21.47
CA LEU A 476 -3.64 -24.40 22.44
C LEU A 476 -4.11 -24.84 23.83
N ASP A 477 -5.24 -24.32 24.30
CA ASP A 477 -5.82 -24.66 25.61
C ASP A 477 -6.23 -26.13 25.70
N SER A 478 -6.70 -26.72 24.60
CA SER A 478 -7.02 -28.14 24.54
C SER A 478 -5.80 -29.05 24.45
N GLY A 479 -4.64 -28.52 24.04
CA GLY A 479 -3.46 -29.33 23.70
C GLY A 479 -3.61 -30.19 22.44
N HIS A 480 -4.71 -30.06 21.70
CA HIS A 480 -5.02 -30.88 20.53
C HIS A 480 -4.86 -30.11 19.22
N TYR A 481 -3.67 -30.20 18.63
CA TYR A 481 -3.34 -29.60 17.34
C TYR A 481 -2.29 -30.43 16.60
N THR A 482 -2.25 -30.27 15.28
CA THR A 482 -1.41 -31.04 14.36
C THR A 482 -0.36 -30.17 13.69
N ALA A 483 0.68 -30.80 13.11
CA ALA A 483 1.72 -30.08 12.37
C ALA A 483 1.16 -29.29 11.18
N GLN A 484 0.06 -29.77 10.58
CA GLN A 484 -0.61 -29.09 9.46
C GLN A 484 -1.26 -27.76 9.87
N GLN A 485 -1.65 -27.62 11.14
CA GLN A 485 -2.24 -26.41 11.71
C GLN A 485 -1.18 -25.42 12.22
N CYS A 486 0.06 -25.87 12.41
CA CYS A 486 1.19 -25.06 12.81
C CYS A 486 1.84 -24.36 11.60
N THR A 487 2.42 -23.18 11.80
CA THR A 487 3.21 -22.44 10.79
C THR A 487 4.70 -22.83 10.77
N LEU A 488 5.14 -23.71 11.67
CA LEU A 488 6.50 -24.29 11.72
C LEU A 488 6.57 -25.66 11.02
N LYS A 489 5.96 -25.77 9.83
CA LYS A 489 5.76 -27.04 9.12
C LYS A 489 7.08 -27.69 8.69
N CYS A 490 8.01 -26.88 8.20
CA CYS A 490 9.28 -27.38 7.71
C CYS A 490 10.14 -27.85 8.89
N LEU A 491 10.13 -27.09 9.99
CA LEU A 491 10.78 -27.49 11.24
C LEU A 491 10.21 -28.77 11.82
N CYS A 492 8.88 -28.92 11.89
CA CYS A 492 8.24 -30.18 12.31
C CYS A 492 8.72 -31.35 11.44
N SER A 493 8.72 -31.18 10.12
CA SER A 493 9.09 -32.22 9.17
C SER A 493 10.56 -32.62 9.27
N ARG A 494 11.49 -31.67 9.46
CA ARG A 494 12.94 -31.95 9.48
C ARG A 494 13.45 -32.41 10.85
N SER A 495 12.87 -31.89 11.94
CA SER A 495 13.29 -32.24 13.30
C SER A 495 12.65 -33.52 13.83
N GLY A 496 11.49 -33.92 13.28
CA GLY A 496 10.67 -35.02 13.81
C GLY A 496 9.98 -34.70 15.14
N GLN A 497 10.16 -33.49 15.68
CA GLN A 497 9.53 -33.04 16.93
C GLN A 497 8.05 -32.73 16.71
N SER A 498 7.25 -32.92 17.75
CA SER A 498 5.84 -32.54 17.71
C SER A 498 5.70 -31.01 17.72
N PRO A 499 4.58 -30.46 17.19
CA PRO A 499 4.33 -29.02 17.27
C PRO A 499 4.31 -28.51 18.71
N SER A 500 3.84 -29.30 19.68
CA SER A 500 3.82 -28.91 21.09
C SER A 500 5.24 -28.75 21.65
N GLU A 501 6.16 -29.65 21.29
CA GLU A 501 7.56 -29.56 21.69
C GLU A 501 8.25 -28.33 21.10
N LEU A 502 7.94 -27.98 19.84
CA LEU A 502 8.54 -26.82 19.18
C LEU A 502 8.01 -25.46 19.68
N ILE A 503 6.75 -25.38 20.11
CA ILE A 503 6.14 -24.10 20.53
C ILE A 503 6.14 -23.88 22.05
N SER A 504 6.09 -24.95 22.86
CA SER A 504 6.10 -24.85 24.33
C SER A 504 7.13 -25.76 25.01
N GLY A 505 7.95 -26.50 24.27
CA GLY A 505 9.06 -27.27 24.87
C GLY A 505 10.21 -26.39 25.36
N PRO A 506 11.22 -26.98 26.01
CA PRO A 506 12.34 -26.26 26.64
C PRO A 506 13.23 -25.50 25.64
N HIS A 507 13.19 -25.87 24.35
CA HIS A 507 13.93 -25.22 23.27
C HIS A 507 13.01 -24.43 22.33
N SER A 508 11.79 -24.09 22.78
CA SER A 508 10.91 -23.18 22.04
C SER A 508 11.37 -21.73 22.18
N LEU A 509 10.98 -20.89 21.23
CA LEU A 509 11.24 -19.45 21.31
C LEU A 509 10.66 -18.85 22.60
N GLY A 510 9.45 -19.28 22.98
CA GLY A 510 8.80 -18.88 24.22
C GLY A 510 9.61 -19.27 25.47
N ALA A 511 10.24 -20.45 25.50
CA ALA A 511 11.09 -20.85 26.62
C ALA A 511 12.35 -19.99 26.75
N TYR A 512 13.01 -19.64 25.63
CA TYR A 512 14.18 -18.75 25.64
C TYR A 512 13.83 -17.33 26.10
N LEU A 513 12.70 -16.79 25.66
CA LEU A 513 12.18 -15.49 26.10
C LEU A 513 11.80 -15.51 27.58
N GLU A 514 11.12 -16.56 28.00
CA GLU A 514 10.72 -16.78 29.39
C GLU A 514 11.92 -16.88 30.34
N SER A 515 13.01 -17.52 29.91
CA SER A 515 14.26 -17.61 30.68
C SER A 515 14.92 -16.24 30.92
N ARG A 516 14.62 -15.28 30.04
CA ARG A 516 15.05 -13.88 30.11
C ARG A 516 14.01 -12.97 30.76
N SER A 517 13.05 -13.54 31.47
CA SER A 517 11.98 -12.83 32.18
C SER A 517 11.01 -12.05 31.29
N VAL A 518 10.91 -12.40 30.00
CA VAL A 518 9.87 -11.85 29.12
C VAL A 518 8.57 -12.63 29.37
N PRO A 519 7.46 -11.97 29.78
CA PRO A 519 6.15 -12.59 29.82
C PRO A 519 5.70 -12.96 28.40
N VAL A 520 5.56 -14.24 28.11
CA VAL A 520 5.34 -14.75 26.75
C VAL A 520 4.40 -15.95 26.74
N VAL A 521 3.62 -16.10 25.66
CA VAL A 521 2.74 -17.23 25.41
C VAL A 521 2.73 -17.62 23.93
N PRO A 522 2.76 -18.92 23.57
CA PRO A 522 3.07 -20.05 24.44
C PRO A 522 4.56 -20.10 24.85
N SER A 523 4.82 -20.73 26.00
CA SER A 523 6.14 -20.99 26.60
C SER A 523 6.13 -22.32 27.38
N ALA A 524 7.27 -22.72 27.94
CA ALA A 524 7.37 -23.92 28.76
C ALA A 524 6.52 -23.86 30.05
N ARG A 525 6.53 -22.73 30.78
CA ARG A 525 5.67 -22.58 31.97
C ARG A 525 4.25 -22.13 31.63
N ARG A 526 4.02 -21.58 30.43
CA ARG A 526 2.71 -21.11 29.95
C ARG A 526 2.43 -21.65 28.53
N PRO A 527 2.08 -22.94 28.38
CA PRO A 527 1.90 -23.57 27.06
C PRO A 527 0.67 -23.07 26.29
N SER A 528 -0.26 -22.36 26.94
CA SER A 528 -1.46 -21.81 26.32
C SER A 528 -1.89 -20.50 27.00
N PRO A 529 -2.71 -19.65 26.34
CA PRO A 529 -3.20 -18.40 26.92
C PRO A 529 -4.19 -18.63 28.08
N GLY A 530 -4.93 -19.72 28.05
CA GLY A 530 -5.93 -20.08 29.05
C GLY A 530 -7.35 -19.72 28.58
N PRO A 531 -8.38 -20.38 29.14
CA PRO A 531 -9.76 -20.17 28.71
C PRO A 531 -10.21 -18.72 28.85
N GLY A 532 -10.64 -18.13 27.72
CA GLY A 532 -11.17 -16.77 27.68
C GLY A 532 -10.13 -15.65 27.67
N ALA A 533 -8.83 -15.98 27.74
CA ALA A 533 -7.77 -15.01 27.53
C ALA A 533 -7.67 -14.60 26.06
N ASN A 534 -7.26 -13.36 25.81
CA ASN A 534 -7.02 -12.89 24.45
C ASN A 534 -5.71 -13.48 23.92
N TYR A 535 -5.70 -13.79 22.61
CA TYR A 535 -4.51 -14.31 21.95
C TYR A 535 -4.64 -14.21 20.43
N TYR A 536 -3.66 -13.58 19.80
CA TYR A 536 -3.49 -13.51 18.37
C TYR A 536 -2.66 -14.70 17.87
N SER A 537 -3.33 -15.66 17.24
CA SER A 537 -2.71 -16.88 16.74
C SER A 537 -1.81 -16.71 15.52
N GLY A 538 -1.74 -15.52 14.92
CA GLY A 538 -1.21 -15.32 13.58
C GLY A 538 -2.31 -15.12 12.54
N ALA A 539 -2.05 -14.28 11.54
CA ALA A 539 -2.99 -13.96 10.47
C ALA A 539 -2.43 -14.30 9.07
N TYR A 540 -2.75 -13.49 8.06
CA TYR A 540 -2.52 -13.81 6.66
C TYR A 540 -1.05 -14.06 6.33
N THR A 541 -0.11 -13.21 6.76
CA THR A 541 1.32 -13.32 6.42
C THR A 541 1.87 -14.70 6.78
N VAL A 542 1.74 -15.11 8.04
CA VAL A 542 2.29 -16.38 8.53
C VAL A 542 1.58 -17.60 7.95
N HIS A 543 0.27 -17.53 7.71
CA HIS A 543 -0.46 -18.62 7.07
C HIS A 543 -0.14 -18.74 5.57
N HIS A 544 0.02 -17.62 4.88
CA HIS A 544 0.31 -17.58 3.45
C HIS A 544 1.73 -18.10 3.19
N TYR A 545 2.74 -17.56 3.87
CA TYR A 545 4.14 -17.91 3.60
C TYR A 545 4.59 -19.25 4.22
N SER A 546 3.93 -19.74 5.27
CA SER A 546 4.16 -21.11 5.74
C SER A 546 3.69 -22.18 4.76
N SER A 547 2.86 -21.82 3.77
CA SER A 547 2.53 -22.72 2.66
C SER A 547 3.62 -22.80 1.58
N THR A 548 4.53 -21.82 1.53
CA THR A 548 5.59 -21.69 0.51
C THR A 548 6.95 -22.16 1.03
N LYS A 549 6.97 -23.19 1.87
CA LYS A 549 8.20 -23.80 2.43
C LYS A 549 9.06 -22.87 3.31
N ALA A 550 8.45 -21.90 3.98
CA ALA A 550 9.07 -21.14 5.06
C ALA A 550 8.45 -21.55 6.40
N ASP A 551 9.20 -21.44 7.49
CA ASP A 551 8.63 -21.48 8.83
C ASP A 551 8.30 -20.05 9.25
N CYS A 552 7.14 -19.82 9.90
CA CYS A 552 6.68 -18.47 10.22
C CYS A 552 6.21 -18.34 11.67
N ILE A 553 6.51 -17.21 12.31
CA ILE A 553 6.05 -16.87 13.66
C ILE A 553 5.56 -15.42 13.65
N GLN A 554 4.36 -15.17 14.16
CA GLN A 554 3.86 -13.81 14.40
C GLN A 554 4.24 -13.39 15.82
N LEU A 555 4.79 -12.19 16.00
CA LEU A 555 5.20 -11.67 17.31
C LEU A 555 4.32 -10.47 17.66
N GLU A 556 3.42 -10.66 18.60
CA GLU A 556 2.46 -9.65 19.02
C GLU A 556 2.97 -8.96 20.28
N ASN A 557 3.65 -7.83 20.07
CA ASN A 557 4.39 -7.13 21.11
C ASN A 557 3.44 -6.32 21.99
N PRO A 558 3.46 -6.49 23.32
CA PRO A 558 2.57 -5.78 24.24
C PRO A 558 2.87 -4.27 24.30
N ASP A 559 1.90 -3.48 24.76
CA ASP A 559 2.04 -2.02 24.86
C ASP A 559 3.19 -1.58 25.78
N TYR A 560 3.48 -2.30 26.87
CA TYR A 560 4.54 -1.89 27.82
C TYR A 560 5.95 -1.87 27.21
N VAL A 561 6.22 -2.64 26.14
CA VAL A 561 7.51 -2.60 25.42
C VAL A 561 7.52 -1.57 24.28
N ARG A 562 6.35 -0.99 23.98
CA ARG A 562 6.06 -0.02 22.92
C ARG A 562 5.36 1.20 23.51
N SER A 563 5.96 1.84 24.52
CA SER A 563 5.30 2.93 25.27
C SER A 563 4.85 4.07 24.35
N LYS A 564 3.56 4.08 24.00
CA LYS A 564 2.94 5.11 23.16
C LYS A 564 3.00 6.50 23.82
N GLN A 565 2.95 6.54 25.15
CA GLN A 565 3.02 7.78 25.92
C GLN A 565 4.40 8.44 25.84
N CYS A 566 5.47 7.65 25.85
CA CYS A 566 6.84 8.17 25.82
C CYS A 566 7.45 8.15 24.41
N GLY A 567 6.80 7.51 23.42
CA GLY A 567 7.33 7.34 22.07
C GLY A 567 8.59 6.50 22.02
N THR A 568 8.76 5.56 22.96
CA THR A 568 10.01 4.80 23.12
C THR A 568 9.76 3.29 23.08
N VAL A 569 10.74 2.57 22.57
CA VAL A 569 10.80 1.10 22.59
C VAL A 569 11.80 0.67 23.67
N SER A 570 11.47 -0.39 24.42
CA SER A 570 12.38 -0.95 25.41
C SER A 570 13.61 -1.61 24.75
N ASP A 571 14.79 -1.02 24.93
CA ASP A 571 16.05 -1.57 24.40
C ASP A 571 16.42 -2.91 25.06
N GLU A 572 16.13 -3.03 26.35
CA GLU A 572 16.33 -4.26 27.12
C GLU A 572 15.50 -5.42 26.53
N TYR A 573 14.22 -5.16 26.25
CA TYR A 573 13.35 -6.13 25.60
C TYR A 573 13.85 -6.51 24.21
N CYS A 574 14.25 -5.53 23.39
CA CYS A 574 14.82 -5.79 22.06
C CYS A 574 16.08 -6.67 22.15
N GLY A 575 16.93 -6.44 23.16
CA GLY A 575 18.09 -7.28 23.46
C GLY A 575 17.70 -8.71 23.81
N MET A 576 16.77 -8.89 24.75
CA MET A 576 16.29 -10.21 25.15
C MET A 576 15.63 -10.97 24.00
N LEU A 577 14.88 -10.27 23.15
CA LEU A 577 14.25 -10.84 21.96
C LEU A 577 15.29 -11.25 20.91
N ALA A 578 16.25 -10.39 20.59
CA ALA A 578 17.33 -10.72 19.65
C ALA A 578 18.13 -11.95 20.10
N ASP A 579 18.50 -12.01 21.38
CA ASP A 579 19.25 -13.15 21.94
C ASP A 579 18.42 -14.44 21.93
N SER A 580 17.13 -14.36 22.27
CA SER A 580 16.23 -15.53 22.25
C SER A 580 15.97 -16.04 20.84
N LEU A 581 15.83 -15.13 19.86
CA LEU A 581 15.73 -15.48 18.45
C LEU A 581 17.00 -16.17 17.96
N MET A 582 18.17 -15.71 18.42
CA MET A 582 19.44 -16.32 18.05
C MET A 582 19.59 -17.73 18.64
N ASP A 583 19.26 -17.93 19.92
CA ASP A 583 19.28 -19.24 20.56
C ASP A 583 18.34 -20.23 19.84
N PHE A 584 17.13 -19.78 19.52
CA PHE A 584 16.16 -20.56 18.77
C PHE A 584 16.68 -20.88 17.35
N ALA A 585 17.20 -19.89 16.64
CA ALA A 585 17.72 -20.04 15.28
C ALA A 585 18.94 -20.97 15.23
N CYS A 586 19.84 -20.90 16.21
CA CYS A 586 20.99 -21.79 16.33
C CYS A 586 20.56 -23.22 16.64
N TYR A 587 19.75 -23.40 17.69
CA TYR A 587 19.34 -24.73 18.16
C TYR A 587 18.60 -25.51 17.08
N HIS A 588 17.68 -24.84 16.36
CA HIS A 588 16.90 -25.46 15.30
C HIS A 588 17.59 -25.42 13.93
N GLY A 589 18.85 -24.97 13.86
CA GLY A 589 19.66 -25.03 12.62
C GLY A 589 19.14 -24.16 11.49
N TYR A 590 18.59 -22.97 11.79
CA TYR A 590 18.36 -21.92 10.78
C TYR A 590 19.63 -21.11 10.52
N VAL A 591 20.47 -20.95 11.54
CA VAL A 591 21.75 -20.24 11.47
C VAL A 591 22.81 -21.03 12.22
N ARG A 592 24.07 -20.96 11.80
CA ARG A 592 25.17 -21.59 12.50
C ARG A 592 25.58 -20.74 13.71
N SER A 593 25.81 -21.38 14.85
CA SER A 593 26.50 -20.72 15.95
C SER A 593 27.88 -20.29 15.49
N ALA A 594 28.19 -19.00 15.54
CA ALA A 594 29.55 -18.52 15.37
C ALA A 594 30.37 -19.03 16.56
N GLY A 595 30.98 -20.22 16.42
CA GLY A 595 31.97 -20.70 17.36
C GLY A 595 33.06 -19.63 17.52
N ASN A 596 33.18 -19.08 18.73
CA ASN A 596 34.30 -18.26 19.22
C ASN A 596 34.91 -17.27 18.20
N LYS A 597 34.32 -16.08 18.06
CA LYS A 597 35.12 -14.87 17.80
C LYS A 597 35.51 -14.21 19.13
N LEU A 598 36.31 -14.93 19.90
CA LEU A 598 37.25 -14.35 20.87
C LEU A 598 38.62 -14.83 20.42
N GLN A 599 39.51 -13.87 20.12
CA GLN A 599 40.89 -13.98 19.59
C GLN A 599 41.04 -13.86 18.07
N LEU A 600 41.25 -12.62 17.60
CA LEU A 600 42.57 -12.11 17.22
C LEU A 600 42.59 -10.58 17.31
#